data_AF-A0A8S2S0W2-F1
#
_entry.id   AF-A0A8S2S0W2-F1
#
_cell.length_a   1.000
_cell.length_b   1.000
_cell.length_c   1.000
_cell.angle_alpha   90.00
_cell.angle_beta   90.00
_cell.angle_gamma   90.00
#
_symmetry.space_group_name_H-M   'P 1'
#
loop_
_entity.id
_entity.type
_entity.pdbx_description
1 polymer ?
#
loop_
_entity_poly.entity_id
_entity_poly.type
_entity_poly.pdbx_seq_one_letter_code
_entity_poly.pdbx_strand_id
1 'polypeptide(L)'
;LYYAYFVVLEIYDVIIFDVNNDDTQSPLRCPHPAFLDDEILKNVKTLLSAHSGVFVLNFASRDDTGQDRENCLKHLLPNFDHLSSIKLDDDINEIMFASKQILSLNLKSKEQLSQQNL
;
A
#
# COMPACT_ATOMS: atom_id res chain seq x y z
N LEU A 1 -8.02 29.98 -31.62
CA LEU A 1 -8.30 29.69 -30.19
C LEU A 1 -8.08 28.21 -29.96
N TYR A 2 -7.15 27.82 -29.08
CA TYR A 2 -6.93 26.43 -28.69
C TYR A 2 -7.89 26.09 -27.54
N TYR A 3 -8.73 25.08 -27.72
CA TYR A 3 -9.57 24.56 -26.64
C TYR A 3 -8.71 23.68 -25.73
N ALA A 4 -8.57 24.05 -24.45
CA ALA A 4 -8.02 23.18 -23.44
C ALA A 4 -9.15 22.28 -22.90
N TYR A 5 -9.03 20.98 -23.09
CA TYR A 5 -9.89 19.99 -22.46
C TYR A 5 -9.33 19.71 -21.06
N PHE A 6 -10.09 20.04 -20.03
CA PHE A 6 -9.76 19.66 -18.66
C PHE A 6 -10.29 18.24 -18.41
N VAL A 7 -9.39 17.30 -18.13
CA VAL A 7 -9.78 15.98 -17.60
C VAL A 7 -9.91 16.16 -16.09
N VAL A 8 -11.11 16.00 -15.56
CA VAL A 8 -11.33 15.90 -14.12
C VAL A 8 -10.98 14.47 -13.73
N LEU A 9 -9.87 14.30 -13.03
CA LEU A 9 -9.51 13.02 -12.42
C LEU A 9 -10.17 12.95 -11.05
N GLU A 10 -10.79 11.81 -10.74
CA GLU A 10 -11.14 11.50 -9.36
C GLU A 10 -9.85 11.33 -8.55
N ILE A 11 -9.80 11.98 -7.39
CA ILE A 11 -8.67 11.94 -6.47
C ILE A 11 -9.16 11.29 -5.18
N TYR A 12 -8.40 10.32 -4.68
CA TYR A 12 -8.76 9.56 -3.50
C TYR A 12 -7.81 9.89 -2.33
N ASP A 13 -8.37 10.01 -1.14
CA ASP A 13 -7.56 10.12 0.08
C ASP A 13 -6.94 8.77 0.47
N VAL A 14 -7.62 7.66 0.15
CA VAL A 14 -7.15 6.31 0.47
C VAL A 14 -7.36 5.39 -0.72
N ILE A 15 -6.33 4.64 -1.08
CA ILE A 15 -6.40 3.52 -2.02
C ILE A 15 -5.90 2.28 -1.28
N ILE A 16 -6.65 1.19 -1.32
CA ILE A 16 -6.31 -0.06 -0.62
C ILE A 16 -6.20 -1.18 -1.64
N PHE A 17 -5.04 -1.84 -1.68
CA PHE A 17 -4.85 -3.09 -2.41
C PHE A 17 -4.92 -4.26 -1.43
N ASP A 18 -6.00 -5.03 -1.56
CA ASP A 18 -6.22 -6.33 -0.93
C ASP A 18 -6.58 -7.34 -2.02
N VAL A 19 -5.62 -7.56 -2.92
CA VAL A 19 -5.80 -8.40 -4.11
C VAL A 19 -4.90 -9.62 -3.97
N ASN A 20 -5.50 -10.78 -3.76
CA ASN A 20 -4.78 -12.03 -3.58
C ASN A 20 -4.08 -12.50 -4.86
N ASN A 21 -2.95 -13.16 -4.68
CA ASN A 21 -2.32 -13.99 -5.71
C ASN A 21 -2.93 -15.41 -5.66
N ASP A 22 -3.66 -15.77 -6.71
CA ASP A 22 -4.29 -17.10 -6.83
C ASP A 22 -3.27 -18.21 -7.19
N ASP A 23 -2.03 -17.85 -7.54
CA ASP A 23 -0.96 -18.83 -7.76
C ASP A 23 -0.56 -19.52 -6.45
N THR A 24 -1.00 -20.76 -6.31
CA THR A 24 -0.71 -21.61 -5.15
C THR A 24 0.76 -22.01 -5.01
N GLN A 25 1.54 -21.93 -6.10
CA GLN A 25 2.97 -22.25 -6.10
C GLN A 25 3.83 -21.05 -5.70
N SER A 26 3.32 -19.83 -5.87
CA SER A 26 4.03 -18.62 -5.47
C SER A 26 4.13 -18.52 -3.93
N PRO A 27 5.31 -18.16 -3.38
CA PRO A 27 5.42 -17.82 -1.97
C PRO A 27 4.65 -16.53 -1.62
N LEU A 28 4.59 -15.57 -2.56
CA LEU A 28 3.82 -14.33 -2.43
C LEU A 28 2.31 -14.62 -2.54
N ARG A 29 1.59 -14.37 -1.44
CA ARG A 29 0.13 -14.56 -1.32
C ARG A 29 -0.65 -13.29 -1.58
N CYS A 30 -0.11 -12.13 -1.21
CA CYS A 30 -0.68 -10.82 -1.46
C CYS A 30 0.45 -9.76 -1.52
N PRO A 31 0.44 -8.80 -2.44
CA PRO A 31 -0.54 -8.64 -3.53
C PRO A 31 -0.30 -9.58 -4.72
N HIS A 32 -1.28 -9.66 -5.63
CA HIS A 32 -1.05 -10.20 -6.97
C HIS A 32 0.09 -9.41 -7.67
N PRO A 33 1.12 -10.06 -8.24
CA PRO A 33 2.32 -9.38 -8.76
C PRO A 33 2.05 -8.24 -9.75
N ALA A 34 1.07 -8.39 -10.64
CA ALA A 34 0.70 -7.34 -11.59
C ALA A 34 0.35 -5.99 -10.92
N PHE A 35 -0.12 -5.97 -9.67
CA PHE A 35 -0.46 -4.74 -8.96
C PHE A 35 0.78 -4.01 -8.41
N LEU A 36 1.96 -4.62 -8.50
CA LEU A 36 3.26 -4.00 -8.22
C LEU A 36 3.92 -3.45 -9.48
N ASP A 37 3.33 -3.62 -10.67
CA ASP A 37 3.86 -3.03 -11.89
C ASP A 37 3.99 -1.51 -11.75
N ASP A 38 5.14 -0.97 -12.19
CA ASP A 38 5.48 0.44 -12.01
C ASP A 38 4.45 1.39 -12.62
N GLU A 39 3.81 1.00 -13.73
CA GLU A 39 2.74 1.79 -14.34
C GLU A 39 1.50 1.86 -13.46
N ILE A 40 1.10 0.74 -12.84
CA ILE A 40 -0.02 0.70 -11.90
C ILE A 40 0.30 1.57 -10.68
N LEU A 41 1.50 1.43 -10.12
CA LEU A 41 1.91 2.22 -8.95
C LEU A 41 2.00 3.73 -9.27
N LYS A 42 2.43 4.12 -10.48
CA LYS A 42 2.37 5.51 -10.94
C LYS A 42 0.94 6.03 -11.05
N ASN A 43 0.02 5.20 -11.50
CA ASN A 43 -1.40 5.56 -11.55
C ASN A 43 -1.96 5.73 -10.15
N VAL A 44 -1.66 4.82 -9.21
CA VAL A 44 -2.01 4.95 -7.79
C VAL A 44 -1.47 6.27 -7.22
N LYS A 45 -0.18 6.56 -7.42
CA LYS A 45 0.43 7.83 -7.00
C LYS A 45 -0.33 9.01 -7.58
N THR A 46 -0.68 8.98 -8.86
CA THR A 46 -1.37 10.09 -9.54
C THR A 46 -2.77 10.33 -8.97
N LEU A 47 -3.51 9.25 -8.69
CA LEU A 47 -4.87 9.30 -8.18
C LEU A 47 -4.95 9.62 -6.68
N LEU A 48 -3.86 9.52 -5.92
CA LEU A 48 -3.85 9.90 -4.52
C LEU A 48 -3.86 11.41 -4.31
N SER A 49 -4.59 11.85 -3.28
CA SER A 49 -4.54 13.22 -2.77
C SER A 49 -3.09 13.66 -2.53
N ALA A 50 -2.76 14.89 -2.97
CA ALA A 50 -1.40 15.40 -2.93
C ALA A 50 -0.88 15.61 -1.50
N HIS A 51 -1.78 15.90 -0.55
CA HIS A 51 -1.43 16.30 0.82
C HIS A 51 -1.72 15.21 1.86
N SER A 52 -2.82 14.47 1.68
CA SER A 52 -3.33 13.50 2.67
C SER A 52 -3.38 12.06 2.14
N GLY A 53 -3.04 11.85 0.87
CA GLY A 53 -3.23 10.57 0.20
C GLY A 53 -2.37 9.44 0.78
N VAL A 54 -3.02 8.33 1.12
CA VAL A 54 -2.39 7.11 1.62
C VAL A 54 -2.71 5.94 0.71
N PHE A 55 -1.69 5.27 0.21
CA PHE A 55 -1.80 3.93 -0.37
C PHE A 55 -1.57 2.89 0.72
N VAL A 56 -2.50 1.95 0.86
CA VAL A 56 -2.42 0.83 1.79
C VAL A 56 -2.31 -0.45 1.00
N LEU A 57 -1.31 -1.26 1.30
CA LEU A 57 -1.06 -2.53 0.66
C LEU A 57 -1.07 -3.64 1.71
N ASN A 58 -1.95 -4.62 1.51
CA ASN A 58 -1.85 -5.88 2.24
C ASN A 58 -0.68 -6.68 1.63
N PHE A 59 0.36 -6.95 2.42
CA PHE A 59 1.48 -7.80 2.02
C PHE A 59 1.45 -9.10 2.81
N ALA A 60 1.40 -10.22 2.11
CA ALA A 60 1.41 -11.55 2.71
C ALA A 60 2.31 -12.46 1.88
N SER A 61 3.30 -13.07 2.52
CA SER A 61 4.17 -14.06 1.87
C SER A 61 4.49 -15.20 2.83
N ARG A 62 4.69 -16.39 2.26
CA ARG A 62 5.25 -17.57 2.93
C ARG A 62 6.78 -17.64 2.85
N ASP A 63 7.39 -16.71 2.12
CA ASP A 63 8.85 -16.58 2.03
C ASP A 63 9.42 -16.06 3.35
N ASP A 64 10.13 -16.93 4.05
CA ASP A 64 10.81 -16.64 5.31
C ASP A 64 12.18 -15.96 5.10
N THR A 65 12.69 -15.94 3.85
CA THR A 65 13.95 -15.27 3.51
C THR A 65 13.81 -13.75 3.41
N GLY A 66 12.58 -13.26 3.21
CA GLY A 66 12.27 -11.84 3.04
C GLY A 66 12.51 -11.31 1.63
N GLN A 67 12.84 -12.16 0.66
CA GLN A 67 13.09 -11.79 -0.73
C GLN A 67 11.84 -11.19 -1.40
N ASP A 68 10.66 -11.77 -1.15
CA ASP A 68 9.39 -11.23 -1.66
C ASP A 68 9.11 -9.82 -1.14
N ARG A 69 9.41 -9.61 0.14
CA ARG A 69 9.23 -8.31 0.79
C ARG A 69 10.19 -7.28 0.22
N GLU A 70 11.46 -7.65 0.04
CA GLU A 70 12.46 -6.79 -0.58
C GLU A 70 12.05 -6.41 -2.02
N ASN A 71 11.54 -7.37 -2.79
CA ASN A 71 11.07 -7.13 -4.15
C ASN A 71 9.86 -6.19 -4.17
N CYS A 72 8.90 -6.36 -3.27
CA CYS A 72 7.79 -5.43 -3.11
C CYS A 72 8.29 -4.00 -2.82
N LEU A 73 9.26 -3.85 -1.91
CA LEU A 73 9.84 -2.54 -1.58
C LEU A 73 10.57 -1.89 -2.77
N LYS A 74 11.23 -2.68 -3.62
CA LYS A 74 11.88 -2.17 -4.86
C LYS A 74 10.90 -1.48 -5.81
N HIS A 75 9.63 -1.91 -5.84
CA HIS A 75 8.58 -1.28 -6.63
C HIS A 75 7.96 -0.05 -5.92
N LEU A 76 7.79 -0.12 -4.60
CA LEU A 76 7.16 0.97 -3.84
C LEU A 76 8.07 2.19 -3.67
N LEU A 77 9.35 1.99 -3.35
CA LEU A 77 10.30 3.06 -3.02
C LEU A 77 10.47 4.11 -4.14
N PRO A 78 10.55 3.76 -5.43
CA PRO A 78 10.63 4.76 -6.51
C PRO A 78 9.34 5.57 -6.69
N ASN A 79 8.21 5.04 -6.25
CA ASN A 79 6.89 5.63 -6.47
C ASN A 79 6.42 6.49 -5.28
N PHE A 80 6.91 6.25 -4.06
CA PHE A 80 6.43 6.94 -2.87
C PHE A 80 7.58 7.49 -2.03
N ASP A 81 7.41 8.72 -1.53
CA ASP A 81 8.44 9.44 -0.78
C ASP A 81 8.52 8.97 0.68
N HIS A 82 7.45 8.37 1.18
CA HIS A 82 7.38 7.83 2.53
C HIS A 82 6.70 6.46 2.55
N LEU A 83 7.34 5.51 3.25
CA LEU A 83 6.86 4.16 3.52
C LEU A 83 6.89 3.87 5.02
N SER A 84 5.85 3.21 5.51
CA SER A 84 5.80 2.63 6.86
C SER A 84 5.04 1.30 6.81
N SER A 85 5.19 0.47 7.84
CA SER A 85 4.53 -0.84 7.87
C SER A 85 4.17 -1.26 9.29
N ILE A 86 3.17 -2.12 9.39
CA ILE A 86 2.77 -2.79 10.63
C ILE A 86 2.74 -4.27 10.34
N LYS A 87 3.52 -5.05 11.09
CA LYS A 87 3.36 -6.51 11.11
C LYS A 87 2.22 -6.86 12.06
N LEU A 88 1.33 -7.74 11.63
CA LEU A 88 0.26 -8.24 12.49
C LEU A 88 0.80 -9.43 13.29
N ASP A 89 0.68 -9.38 14.63
CA ASP A 89 1.36 -10.35 15.53
C ASP A 89 0.88 -11.80 15.33
N ASP A 90 -0.41 -11.99 14.99
CA ASP A 90 -1.04 -13.30 14.82
C ASP A 90 -1.24 -13.72 13.35
N ASP A 91 -0.69 -12.94 12.39
CA ASP A 91 -0.90 -13.16 10.95
C ASP A 91 0.43 -13.06 10.18
N ILE A 92 0.55 -13.77 9.07
CA ILE A 92 1.67 -13.58 8.13
C ILE A 92 1.58 -12.24 7.41
N ASN A 93 0.44 -11.53 7.52
CA ASN A 93 0.22 -10.27 6.86
C ASN A 93 1.01 -9.11 7.51
N GLU A 94 1.56 -8.26 6.65
CA GLU A 94 2.14 -6.97 6.96
C GLU A 94 1.34 -5.92 6.19
N ILE A 95 0.81 -4.92 6.89
CA ILE A 95 0.14 -3.80 6.24
C ILE A 95 1.18 -2.73 5.96
N MET A 96 1.41 -2.45 4.67
CA MET A 96 2.32 -1.41 4.23
C MET A 96 1.54 -0.14 3.87
N PHE A 97 2.07 1.01 4.27
CA PHE A 97 1.52 2.32 4.00
C PHE A 97 2.52 3.12 3.16
N ALA A 98 2.05 3.71 2.07
CA ALA A 98 2.85 4.52 1.17
C ALA A 98 2.18 5.87 0.88
N SER A 99 3.00 6.90 0.71
CA SER A 99 2.50 8.29 0.61
C SER A 99 3.51 9.22 -0.06
N LYS A 100 3.00 10.35 -0.59
CA LYS A 100 3.81 11.43 -1.17
C LYS A 100 4.45 12.33 -0.10
N GLN A 101 3.96 12.27 1.12
CA GLN A 101 4.40 13.09 2.24
C GLN A 101 4.46 12.23 3.50
N ILE A 102 5.23 12.66 4.49
CA ILE A 102 5.33 11.94 5.77
C ILE A 102 3.94 11.85 6.41
N LEU A 103 3.52 10.61 6.71
CA LEU A 103 2.28 10.35 7.43
C LEU A 103 2.56 10.27 8.92
N SER A 104 1.82 11.05 9.70
CA SER A 104 1.75 10.85 11.14
C SER A 104 0.63 9.85 11.44
N LEU A 105 0.93 8.56 11.32
CA LEU A 105 -0.03 7.49 11.64
C LEU A 105 -0.04 7.27 13.16
N ASN A 106 -1.18 7.54 13.81
CA ASN A 106 -1.40 7.17 15.21
C ASN A 106 -2.00 5.77 15.28
N LEU A 107 -1.13 4.77 15.12
CA LEU A 107 -1.51 3.36 15.12
C LEU A 107 -1.60 2.88 16.57
N LYS A 108 -2.75 2.32 16.92
CA LYS A 108 -3.01 1.77 18.26
C LYS A 108 -3.10 0.25 18.17
N SER A 109 -2.50 -0.44 19.13
CA SER A 109 -2.68 -1.89 19.28
C SER A 109 -4.15 -2.21 19.60
N LYS A 110 -4.54 -3.46 19.38
CA LYS A 110 -5.88 -3.95 19.75
C LYS A 110 -6.20 -3.71 21.23
N GLU A 111 -5.20 -3.83 22.09
CA GLU A 111 -5.31 -3.58 23.54
C GLU A 111 -5.51 -2.09 23.86
N GLN A 112 -4.84 -1.20 23.12
CA GLN A 112 -5.03 0.24 23.27
C GLN A 112 -6.40 0.72 22.75
N LEU A 113 -6.97 0.01 21.77
CA LEU A 113 -8.33 0.26 21.25
C LEU A 113 -9.42 -0.29 22.19
N SER A 114 -9.20 -1.46 22.80
CA SER A 114 -10.17 -2.05 23.72
C SER A 114 -10.32 -1.24 25.02
N GLN A 115 -9.27 -0.54 25.45
CA GLN A 115 -9.28 0.34 26.63
C GLN A 115 -9.98 1.69 26.40
N GLN A 116 -10.38 2.03 25.17
CA GLN A 116 -11.05 3.31 24.84
C GLN A 116 -12.57 3.22 24.78
N ASN A 117 -13.15 2.03 24.98
CA ASN A 117 -14.59 1.78 24.95
C ASN A 117 -15.17 1.39 26.34
N LEU A 118 -14.59 1.89 27.45
CA LEU A 118 -15.13 1.77 28.81
C LEU A 118 -15.36 3.15 29.42
#